data_AF-A0A8B6CZT1-F1
#
_entry.id   AF-A0A8B6CZT1-F1
#
_cell.length_a   1.000
_cell.length_b   1.000
_cell.length_c   1.000
_cell.angle_alpha   90.00
_cell.angle_beta   90.00
_cell.angle_gamma   90.00
#
_symmetry.space_group_name_H-M   'P 1'
#
loop_
_entity.id
_entity.type
_entity.pdbx_description
1 polymer ?
#
loop_
_entity_poly.entity_id
_entity_poly.type
_entity_poly.pdbx_seq_one_letter_code
_entity_poly.pdbx_strand_id
1 'polypeptide(L)'
;MESANKIDPNKKMELSGGPFMYDGIIWIPFPGLYPEPEKKFKQIRDMECRDSDVFLCSFPKAGTHWTHEILSMLLSGSTQYNQYNTIENMIEAASTLDKINSAPSRRLLVTHLPYKYLPEQLRNGTGKIVYVQRNPKDLHVSMYNHLKGKGIMKEGTTWNEFIEQIFTGQLKMFGGWFQFSKDWEKEIDIKKNILPLYYEEMKQDITGNILKTAEYLNVPCKNEFAMEVGDKCSFDKLKNNKLDYTALVDKNRKSTLFRKGQSILYRKTISTITQCGCATDPLHVRSGAGTTHRILGTVPAGECHTDKGGRQTANGYTWANIDYNGQDAWAAINWLNFKACQTNQASTSIGCPNIVSRAGWGARSPTIPHSLLTHTPNHVYIHHGASGGCHTQSACISKVKAYQNYHMDGHHWSDIGYSFVVGEDGNVYEARGWDAVGAHTLHHNYDGLGICVIGNFMEHVPNDAALNAIKSLIQCGVNKGKITANYILKGHRDVGQTACPGQKLYDLIQTWPHYHH
;
A
#
# COMPACT_ATOMS: atom_id res chain seq x y z
N MET A 1 -37.15 3.95 -23.29
CA MET A 1 -37.26 2.88 -24.29
C MET A 1 -36.90 1.58 -23.61
N GLU A 2 -37.92 0.79 -23.32
CA GLU A 2 -37.87 -0.49 -22.62
C GLU A 2 -37.42 -1.61 -23.55
N SER A 3 -36.32 -2.27 -23.22
CA SER A 3 -36.10 -3.72 -23.37
C SER A 3 -34.71 -4.07 -22.84
N ALA A 4 -34.47 -3.82 -21.55
CA ALA A 4 -33.34 -4.45 -20.87
C ALA A 4 -33.64 -5.95 -20.81
N ASN A 5 -32.98 -6.71 -21.68
CA ASN A 5 -32.98 -8.17 -21.73
C ASN A 5 -32.97 -8.77 -20.32
N LYS A 6 -34.12 -9.30 -19.87
CA LYS A 6 -34.17 -10.18 -18.71
C LYS A 6 -33.40 -11.45 -19.09
N ILE A 7 -32.21 -11.63 -18.52
CA ILE A 7 -31.37 -12.81 -18.69
C ILE A 7 -32.03 -13.98 -17.97
N ASP A 8 -32.07 -15.16 -18.61
CA ASP A 8 -32.56 -16.40 -18.03
C ASP A 8 -31.58 -16.91 -16.95
N PRO A 9 -31.97 -16.94 -15.66
CA PRO A 9 -31.12 -17.41 -14.57
C PRO A 9 -30.77 -18.91 -14.65
N ASN A 10 -31.35 -19.66 -15.60
CA ASN A 10 -31.08 -21.09 -15.79
C ASN A 10 -30.02 -21.39 -16.87
N LYS A 11 -29.53 -20.39 -17.63
CA LYS A 11 -28.53 -20.62 -18.68
C LYS A 11 -27.13 -20.81 -18.06
N LYS A 12 -26.75 -22.06 -17.81
CA LYS A 12 -25.41 -22.43 -17.32
C LYS A 12 -24.34 -22.08 -18.36
N MET A 13 -23.25 -21.43 -17.94
CA MET A 13 -22.02 -21.40 -18.72
C MET A 13 -21.28 -22.71 -18.48
N GLU A 14 -21.47 -23.68 -19.37
CA GLU A 14 -20.75 -24.96 -19.30
C GLU A 14 -19.32 -24.76 -19.80
N LEU A 15 -18.32 -25.09 -18.97
CA LEU A 15 -16.94 -25.18 -19.42
C LEU A 15 -16.84 -26.39 -20.35
N SER A 16 -16.28 -26.19 -21.54
CA SER A 16 -16.24 -27.21 -22.60
C SER A 16 -15.13 -28.27 -22.41
N GLY A 17 -14.44 -28.29 -21.27
CA GLY A 17 -13.32 -29.19 -20.98
C GLY A 17 -12.49 -28.79 -19.75
N GLY A 18 -11.30 -29.38 -19.59
CA GLY A 18 -10.29 -28.96 -18.60
C GLY A 18 -9.39 -27.82 -19.11
N PRO A 19 -8.52 -27.23 -18.27
CA PRO A 19 -7.56 -26.23 -18.71
C PRO A 19 -6.72 -26.73 -19.90
N PHE A 20 -6.47 -25.87 -20.88
CA PHE A 20 -5.73 -26.21 -22.09
C PHE A 20 -4.51 -25.30 -22.27
N MET A 21 -3.53 -25.75 -23.04
CA MET A 21 -2.31 -24.99 -23.34
C MET A 21 -2.40 -24.36 -24.73
N TYR A 22 -2.07 -23.07 -24.84
CA TYR A 22 -1.90 -22.37 -26.10
C TYR A 22 -0.83 -21.29 -25.95
N ASP A 23 0.13 -21.25 -26.88
CA ASP A 23 1.25 -20.30 -26.89
C ASP A 23 2.03 -20.26 -25.54
N GLY A 24 2.27 -21.45 -24.96
CA GLY A 24 2.97 -21.62 -23.68
C GLY A 24 2.19 -21.14 -22.44
N ILE A 25 0.91 -20.79 -22.59
CA ILE A 25 0.03 -20.29 -21.54
C ILE A 25 -1.07 -21.31 -21.23
N ILE A 26 -1.40 -21.45 -19.95
CA ILE A 26 -2.54 -22.26 -19.50
C ILE A 26 -3.80 -21.38 -19.51
N TRP A 27 -4.83 -21.83 -20.21
CA TRP A 27 -6.08 -21.12 -20.41
C TRP A 27 -7.27 -21.86 -19.78
N ILE A 28 -8.28 -21.08 -19.37
CA ILE A 28 -9.58 -21.60 -18.97
C ILE A 28 -10.38 -21.88 -20.25
N PRO A 29 -11.04 -23.05 -20.39
CA PRO A 29 -11.80 -23.43 -21.57
C PRO A 29 -13.17 -22.74 -21.57
N PHE A 30 -13.16 -21.41 -21.75
CA PHE A 30 -14.39 -20.69 -22.04
C PHE A 30 -14.97 -21.17 -23.37
N PRO A 31 -16.31 -21.28 -23.50
CA PRO A 31 -16.94 -21.69 -24.76
C PRO A 31 -16.56 -20.84 -25.96
N GLY A 32 -16.27 -19.55 -25.75
CA GLY A 32 -15.80 -18.65 -26.80
C GLY A 32 -14.33 -18.83 -27.20
N LEU A 33 -13.52 -19.51 -26.37
CA LEU A 33 -12.07 -19.65 -26.56
C LEU A 33 -11.66 -21.08 -26.93
N TYR A 34 -12.39 -22.09 -26.47
CA TYR A 34 -12.14 -23.50 -26.76
C TYR A 34 -13.24 -24.06 -27.68
N PRO A 35 -12.94 -24.95 -28.65
CA PRO A 35 -11.64 -25.60 -28.92
C PRO A 35 -10.73 -24.85 -29.88
N GLU A 36 -11.13 -23.68 -30.41
CA GLU A 36 -10.40 -22.95 -31.46
C GLU A 36 -9.74 -21.64 -30.94
N PRO A 37 -8.77 -21.69 -30.00
CA PRO A 37 -8.21 -20.48 -29.38
C PRO A 37 -7.49 -19.59 -30.39
N GLU A 38 -6.81 -20.16 -31.38
CA GLU A 38 -6.12 -19.40 -32.43
C GLU A 38 -7.09 -18.54 -33.23
N LYS A 39 -8.20 -19.13 -33.67
CA LYS A 39 -9.28 -18.44 -34.40
C LYS A 39 -9.88 -17.33 -33.55
N LYS A 40 -10.17 -17.61 -32.28
CA LYS A 40 -10.70 -16.59 -31.36
C LYS A 40 -9.72 -15.45 -31.14
N PHE A 41 -8.44 -15.73 -30.89
CA PHE A 41 -7.42 -14.69 -30.73
C PHE A 41 -7.18 -13.88 -32.00
N LYS A 42 -7.33 -14.50 -33.18
CA LYS A 42 -7.33 -13.77 -34.45
C LYS A 42 -8.53 -12.83 -34.55
N GLN A 43 -9.74 -13.32 -34.28
CA GLN A 43 -10.95 -12.49 -34.26
C GLN A 43 -10.87 -11.32 -33.27
N ILE A 44 -10.27 -11.53 -32.08
CA ILE A 44 -10.06 -10.46 -31.10
C ILE A 44 -9.03 -9.45 -31.63
N ARG A 45 -7.91 -9.91 -32.21
CA ARG A 45 -6.89 -9.03 -32.80
C ARG A 45 -7.46 -8.16 -33.92
N ASP A 46 -8.30 -8.74 -34.75
CA ASP A 46 -8.95 -8.10 -35.91
C ASP A 46 -10.22 -7.32 -35.52
N MET A 47 -10.61 -7.32 -34.24
CA MET A 47 -11.83 -6.66 -33.78
C MET A 47 -11.75 -5.15 -33.99
N GLU A 48 -12.79 -4.57 -34.59
CA GLU A 48 -12.90 -3.13 -34.75
C GLU A 48 -13.10 -2.43 -33.39
N CYS A 49 -12.23 -1.46 -33.11
CA CYS A 49 -12.30 -0.59 -31.95
C CYS A 49 -12.84 0.77 -32.35
N ARG A 50 -13.57 1.39 -31.44
CA ARG A 50 -14.14 2.73 -31.61
C ARG A 50 -13.46 3.66 -30.61
N ASP A 51 -13.27 4.93 -30.97
CA ASP A 51 -12.67 5.92 -30.06
C ASP A 51 -13.42 6.07 -28.73
N SER A 52 -14.72 5.79 -28.76
CA SER A 52 -15.55 5.82 -27.57
C SER A 52 -15.36 4.61 -26.67
N ASP A 53 -14.82 3.49 -27.15
CA ASP A 53 -14.76 2.24 -26.38
C ASP A 53 -13.90 2.36 -25.13
N VAL A 54 -14.31 1.65 -24.08
CA VAL A 54 -13.57 1.52 -22.83
C VAL A 54 -13.33 0.05 -22.55
N PHE A 55 -12.06 -0.33 -22.42
CA PHE A 55 -11.63 -1.67 -22.06
C PHE A 55 -11.15 -1.70 -20.60
N LEU A 56 -11.82 -2.49 -19.77
CA LEU A 56 -11.34 -2.84 -18.44
C LEU A 56 -10.45 -4.08 -18.53
N CYS A 57 -9.16 -3.86 -18.31
CA CYS A 57 -8.14 -4.90 -18.39
C CYS A 57 -7.59 -5.19 -16.99
N SER A 58 -7.44 -6.47 -16.63
CA SER A 58 -6.77 -6.82 -15.38
C SER A 58 -6.29 -8.27 -15.40
N PHE A 59 -5.32 -8.62 -14.57
CA PHE A 59 -5.15 -10.03 -14.23
C PHE A 59 -6.40 -10.52 -13.47
N PRO A 60 -6.82 -11.80 -13.59
CA PRO A 60 -7.93 -12.32 -12.82
C PRO A 60 -7.78 -12.02 -11.32
N LYS A 61 -8.89 -11.67 -10.66
CA LYS A 61 -8.97 -11.38 -9.21
C LYS A 61 -8.30 -10.08 -8.74
N ALA A 62 -7.83 -9.23 -9.66
CA ALA A 62 -7.28 -7.91 -9.32
C ALA A 62 -8.32 -6.87 -8.87
N GLY A 63 -9.63 -7.11 -9.06
CA GLY A 63 -10.68 -6.16 -8.69
C GLY A 63 -11.68 -5.83 -9.80
N THR A 64 -11.68 -6.59 -10.88
CA THR A 64 -12.44 -6.35 -12.12
C THR A 64 -13.91 -6.03 -11.90
N HIS A 65 -14.61 -6.77 -11.03
CA HIS A 65 -16.04 -6.53 -10.80
C HIS A 65 -16.31 -5.19 -10.11
N TRP A 66 -15.40 -4.79 -9.20
CA TRP A 66 -15.51 -3.52 -8.49
C TRP A 66 -15.29 -2.35 -9.45
N THR A 67 -14.21 -2.40 -10.23
CA THR A 67 -13.91 -1.37 -11.23
C THR A 67 -14.94 -1.33 -12.35
N HIS A 68 -15.45 -2.49 -12.78
CA HIS A 68 -16.50 -2.55 -13.79
C HIS A 68 -17.76 -1.80 -13.34
N GLU A 69 -18.18 -1.96 -12.08
CA GLU A 69 -19.36 -1.26 -11.58
C GLU A 69 -19.14 0.26 -11.54
N ILE A 70 -17.97 0.70 -11.08
CA ILE A 70 -17.58 2.11 -11.11
C ILE A 70 -17.64 2.66 -12.54
N LEU A 71 -17.04 1.96 -13.50
CA LEU A 71 -17.04 2.36 -14.89
C LEU A 71 -18.45 2.40 -15.48
N SER A 72 -19.29 1.41 -15.16
CA SER A 72 -20.69 1.38 -15.58
C SER A 72 -21.47 2.60 -15.08
N MET A 73 -21.28 2.99 -13.82
CA MET A 73 -21.94 4.17 -13.25
C MET A 73 -21.41 5.47 -13.85
N LEU A 74 -20.08 5.59 -14.03
CA LEU A 74 -19.48 6.77 -14.65
C LEU A 74 -19.92 6.96 -16.11
N LEU A 75 -19.95 5.88 -16.89
CA LEU A 75 -20.31 5.95 -18.31
C LEU A 75 -21.81 6.19 -18.53
N SER A 76 -22.66 5.75 -17.59
CA SER A 76 -24.11 6.00 -17.66
C SER A 76 -24.54 7.32 -17.01
N GLY A 77 -23.68 7.94 -16.20
CA GLY A 77 -24.03 9.11 -15.40
C GLY A 77 -25.10 8.81 -14.33
N SER A 78 -25.21 7.55 -13.89
CA SER A 78 -26.24 7.06 -12.98
C SER A 78 -25.66 6.12 -11.93
N THR A 79 -26.17 6.17 -10.71
CA THR A 79 -25.81 5.26 -9.60
C THR A 79 -26.72 4.04 -9.49
N GLN A 80 -27.52 3.79 -10.53
CA GLN A 80 -28.33 2.58 -10.63
C GLN A 80 -27.46 1.37 -10.95
N TYR A 81 -27.59 0.31 -10.15
CA TYR A 81 -26.92 -0.95 -10.44
C TYR A 81 -27.41 -1.50 -11.76
N ASN A 82 -26.49 -1.76 -12.66
CA ASN A 82 -26.84 -2.45 -13.88
C ASN A 82 -26.78 -3.95 -13.66
N GLN A 83 -27.80 -4.71 -14.02
CA GLN A 83 -27.79 -6.18 -13.87
C GLN A 83 -27.07 -6.88 -15.03
N TYR A 84 -26.01 -6.27 -15.57
CA TYR A 84 -25.15 -6.90 -16.57
C TYR A 84 -24.32 -8.03 -15.96
N ASN A 85 -24.28 -9.13 -16.69
CA ASN A 85 -23.33 -10.21 -16.49
C ASN A 85 -21.97 -9.79 -17.09
N THR A 86 -21.01 -9.45 -16.23
CA THR A 86 -19.65 -9.03 -16.62
C THR A 86 -18.96 -10.07 -17.53
N ILE A 87 -19.32 -11.35 -17.44
CA ILE A 87 -18.78 -12.42 -18.29
C ILE A 87 -19.23 -12.26 -19.75
N GLU A 88 -20.43 -11.75 -20.02
CA GLU A 88 -20.90 -11.55 -21.41
C GLU A 88 -20.14 -10.44 -22.14
N ASN A 89 -19.52 -9.52 -21.39
CA ASN A 89 -18.69 -8.45 -21.93
C ASN A 89 -17.20 -8.80 -21.94
N MET A 90 -16.83 -10.02 -21.53
CA MET A 90 -15.46 -10.51 -21.65
C MET A 90 -15.20 -10.99 -23.08
N ILE A 91 -14.30 -10.30 -23.79
CA ILE A 91 -14.04 -10.55 -25.21
C ILE A 91 -13.52 -11.97 -25.48
N GLU A 92 -12.77 -12.55 -24.54
CA GLU A 92 -12.29 -13.93 -24.59
C GLU A 92 -13.33 -14.98 -24.20
N ALA A 93 -14.34 -14.61 -23.41
CA ALA A 93 -15.36 -15.57 -22.94
C ALA A 93 -16.60 -15.58 -23.85
N ALA A 94 -16.89 -14.48 -24.54
CA ALA A 94 -18.02 -14.36 -25.45
C ALA A 94 -17.96 -15.42 -26.57
N SER A 95 -19.06 -16.16 -26.76
CA SER A 95 -19.16 -17.23 -27.77
C SER A 95 -18.94 -16.72 -29.19
N THR A 96 -19.44 -15.54 -29.52
CA THR A 96 -19.13 -14.79 -30.75
C THR A 96 -18.87 -13.33 -30.43
N LEU A 97 -18.18 -12.61 -31.31
CA LEU A 97 -17.97 -11.16 -31.17
C LEU A 97 -19.13 -10.34 -31.77
N ASP A 98 -20.10 -10.96 -32.45
CA ASP A 98 -21.16 -10.25 -33.17
C ASP A 98 -22.02 -9.39 -32.25
N LYS A 99 -22.34 -9.88 -31.05
CA LYS A 99 -23.08 -9.12 -30.03
C LYS A 99 -22.29 -7.91 -29.55
N ILE A 100 -20.98 -8.06 -29.37
CA ILE A 100 -20.07 -6.97 -28.97
C ILE A 100 -19.92 -5.95 -30.10
N ASN A 101 -19.82 -6.41 -31.35
CA ASN A 101 -19.67 -5.57 -32.53
C ASN A 101 -20.96 -4.83 -32.89
N SER A 102 -22.13 -5.43 -32.63
CA SER A 102 -23.43 -4.81 -32.88
C SER A 102 -23.91 -3.90 -31.75
N ALA A 103 -23.24 -3.91 -30.59
CA ALA A 103 -23.61 -3.06 -29.47
C ALA A 103 -23.41 -1.57 -29.83
N PRO A 104 -24.31 -0.67 -29.40
CA PRO A 104 -24.15 0.76 -29.64
C PRO A 104 -22.94 1.32 -28.88
N SER A 105 -22.36 2.39 -29.41
CA SER A 105 -21.36 3.17 -28.68
C SER A 105 -22.03 3.93 -27.52
N ARG A 106 -21.40 4.09 -26.36
CA ARG A 106 -20.05 3.65 -25.94
C ARG A 106 -20.06 2.25 -25.32
N ARG A 107 -19.13 1.37 -25.73
CA ARG A 107 -19.00 0.00 -25.17
C ARG A 107 -18.09 -0.02 -23.94
N LEU A 108 -18.49 -0.76 -22.90
CA LEU A 108 -17.63 -1.15 -21.78
C LEU A 108 -17.32 -2.64 -21.89
N LEU A 109 -16.10 -2.94 -22.32
CA LEU A 109 -15.62 -4.30 -22.57
C LEU A 109 -14.62 -4.71 -21.49
N VAL A 110 -14.54 -6.01 -21.20
CA VAL A 110 -13.68 -6.56 -20.14
C VAL A 110 -12.73 -7.58 -20.74
N THR A 111 -11.51 -7.68 -20.20
CA THR A 111 -10.60 -8.75 -20.60
C THR A 111 -9.52 -9.06 -19.56
N HIS A 112 -9.14 -10.33 -19.50
CA HIS A 112 -8.00 -10.87 -18.75
C HIS A 112 -6.82 -11.26 -19.66
N LEU A 113 -6.87 -10.86 -20.93
CA LEU A 113 -5.83 -11.20 -21.88
C LEU A 113 -4.51 -10.46 -21.61
N PRO A 114 -3.35 -11.12 -21.76
CA PRO A 114 -2.07 -10.44 -21.92
C PRO A 114 -2.14 -9.40 -23.05
N TYR A 115 -1.41 -8.30 -22.89
CA TYR A 115 -1.46 -7.15 -23.81
C TYR A 115 -1.28 -7.56 -25.29
N LYS A 116 -0.42 -8.55 -25.57
CA LYS A 116 -0.15 -9.04 -26.93
C LYS A 116 -1.37 -9.64 -27.67
N TYR A 117 -2.46 -9.98 -26.98
CA TYR A 117 -3.67 -10.53 -27.61
C TYR A 117 -4.82 -9.54 -27.73
N LEU A 118 -4.64 -8.29 -27.26
CA LEU A 118 -5.65 -7.26 -27.42
C LEU A 118 -5.87 -6.90 -28.91
N PRO A 119 -7.04 -6.31 -29.25
CA PRO A 119 -7.28 -5.77 -30.57
C PRO A 119 -6.14 -4.86 -31.04
N GLU A 120 -5.74 -4.99 -32.29
CA GLU A 120 -4.60 -4.24 -32.82
C GLU A 120 -4.86 -2.72 -32.79
N GLN A 121 -6.08 -2.31 -33.17
CA GLN A 121 -6.50 -0.91 -33.12
C GLN A 121 -6.41 -0.32 -31.71
N LEU A 122 -6.78 -1.10 -30.68
CA LEU A 122 -6.68 -0.69 -29.27
C LEU A 122 -5.23 -0.47 -28.84
N ARG A 123 -4.32 -1.39 -29.21
CA ARG A 123 -2.87 -1.24 -28.93
C ARG A 123 -2.24 -0.07 -29.68
N ASN A 124 -2.81 0.30 -30.82
CA ASN A 124 -2.39 1.42 -31.63
C ASN A 124 -3.05 2.75 -31.20
N GLY A 125 -3.88 2.76 -30.16
CA GLY A 125 -4.40 3.98 -29.54
C GLY A 125 -5.90 4.23 -29.71
N THR A 126 -6.64 3.36 -30.41
CA THR A 126 -8.08 3.52 -30.64
C THR A 126 -8.89 3.10 -29.41
N GLY A 127 -9.65 4.02 -28.83
CA GLY A 127 -10.36 3.77 -27.57
C GLY A 127 -9.47 3.88 -26.33
N LYS A 128 -10.05 3.62 -25.16
CA LYS A 128 -9.38 3.80 -23.86
C LYS A 128 -9.26 2.51 -23.08
N ILE A 129 -8.12 2.29 -22.44
CA ILE A 129 -7.90 1.17 -21.51
C ILE A 129 -7.89 1.69 -20.07
N VAL A 130 -8.58 0.99 -19.19
CA VAL A 130 -8.45 1.10 -17.73
C VAL A 130 -7.84 -0.21 -17.25
N TYR A 131 -6.58 -0.17 -16.83
CA TYR A 131 -5.84 -1.33 -16.35
C TYR A 131 -5.84 -1.38 -14.82
N VAL A 132 -6.28 -2.49 -14.23
CA VAL A 132 -6.33 -2.67 -12.77
C VAL A 132 -5.27 -3.64 -12.30
N GLN A 133 -4.41 -3.18 -11.41
CA GLN A 133 -3.40 -3.98 -10.73
C GLN A 133 -3.73 -4.13 -9.24
N ARG A 134 -3.23 -5.22 -8.64
CA ARG A 134 -3.43 -5.54 -7.23
C ARG A 134 -2.21 -6.24 -6.68
N ASN A 135 -1.98 -6.13 -5.38
CA ASN A 135 -0.95 -6.88 -4.68
C ASN A 135 -1.03 -8.39 -5.01
N PRO A 136 0.06 -9.02 -5.48
CA PRO A 136 0.05 -10.41 -5.90
C PRO A 136 -0.32 -11.37 -4.76
N LYS A 137 0.02 -11.06 -3.51
CA LYS A 137 -0.28 -11.94 -2.37
C LYS A 137 -1.79 -12.05 -2.17
N ASP A 138 -2.48 -10.92 -2.08
CA ASP A 138 -3.93 -10.85 -1.94
C ASP A 138 -4.65 -11.44 -3.16
N LEU A 139 -4.12 -11.17 -4.35
CA LEU A 139 -4.63 -11.68 -5.62
C LEU A 139 -4.61 -13.21 -5.65
N HIS A 140 -3.48 -13.84 -5.31
CA HIS A 140 -3.36 -15.30 -5.36
C HIS A 140 -4.17 -15.99 -4.26
N VAL A 141 -4.32 -15.39 -3.07
CA VAL A 141 -5.25 -15.88 -2.04
C VAL A 141 -6.69 -15.85 -2.57
N SER A 142 -7.07 -14.79 -3.29
CA SER A 142 -8.39 -14.70 -3.94
C SER A 142 -8.55 -15.75 -5.04
N MET A 143 -7.52 -15.95 -5.86
CA MET A 143 -7.52 -16.92 -6.96
C MET A 143 -7.65 -18.36 -6.46
N TYR A 144 -6.86 -18.78 -5.48
CA TYR A 144 -6.94 -20.12 -4.88
C TYR A 144 -8.37 -20.46 -4.44
N ASN A 145 -8.98 -19.57 -3.66
CA ASN A 145 -10.32 -19.82 -3.13
C ASN A 145 -11.39 -19.81 -4.22
N HIS A 146 -11.22 -18.96 -5.23
CA HIS A 146 -12.12 -18.92 -6.38
C HIS A 146 -12.05 -20.21 -7.21
N LEU A 147 -10.85 -20.64 -7.57
CA LEU A 147 -10.65 -21.87 -8.35
C LEU A 147 -11.05 -23.12 -7.55
N LYS A 148 -10.79 -23.14 -6.23
CA LYS A 148 -11.22 -24.21 -5.31
C LYS A 148 -12.73 -24.30 -5.26
N GLY A 149 -13.39 -23.17 -5.01
CA GLY A 149 -14.84 -23.10 -4.95
C GLY A 149 -15.51 -23.38 -6.29
N LYS A 150 -14.79 -23.28 -7.40
CA LYS A 150 -15.26 -23.68 -8.74
C LYS A 150 -14.89 -25.10 -9.14
N GLY A 151 -14.16 -25.83 -8.29
CA GLY A 151 -13.61 -27.16 -8.56
C GLY A 151 -12.85 -27.23 -9.89
N ILE A 152 -12.17 -26.15 -10.26
CA ILE A 152 -11.27 -26.09 -11.42
C ILE A 152 -9.93 -26.74 -11.04
N MET A 153 -9.55 -26.65 -9.75
CA MET A 153 -8.35 -27.31 -9.24
C MET A 153 -8.64 -28.79 -8.97
N LYS A 154 -7.58 -29.61 -9.09
CA LYS A 154 -7.59 -31.00 -8.66
C LYS A 154 -8.08 -31.09 -7.21
N GLU A 155 -8.94 -32.07 -6.94
CA GLU A 155 -9.43 -32.31 -5.59
C GLU A 155 -8.24 -32.57 -4.64
N GLY A 156 -8.29 -31.95 -3.45
CA GLY A 156 -7.22 -32.03 -2.46
C GLY A 156 -6.10 -31.00 -2.59
N THR A 157 -6.02 -30.20 -3.67
CA THR A 157 -4.94 -29.19 -3.81
C THR A 157 -4.89 -28.20 -2.64
N THR A 158 -3.77 -28.19 -1.93
CA THR A 158 -3.51 -27.32 -0.79
C THR A 158 -3.07 -25.92 -1.23
N TRP A 159 -3.10 -24.96 -0.30
CA TRP A 159 -2.61 -23.61 -0.55
C TRP A 159 -1.11 -23.57 -0.88
N ASN A 160 -0.30 -24.38 -0.17
CA ASN A 160 1.14 -24.41 -0.36
C ASN A 160 1.51 -24.96 -1.74
N GLU A 161 0.90 -26.08 -2.15
CA GLU A 161 1.09 -26.65 -3.49
C GLU A 161 0.66 -25.66 -4.58
N PHE A 162 -0.49 -24.98 -4.40
CA PHE A 162 -0.97 -23.99 -5.35
C PHE A 162 0.03 -22.83 -5.53
N ILE A 163 0.54 -22.27 -4.44
CA ILE A 163 1.52 -21.18 -4.48
C ILE A 163 2.86 -21.66 -5.06
N GLU A 164 3.35 -22.83 -4.65
CA GLU A 164 4.58 -23.40 -5.20
C GLU A 164 4.48 -23.55 -6.72
N GLN A 165 3.36 -24.06 -7.26
CA GLN A 165 3.16 -24.18 -8.70
C GLN A 165 3.15 -22.83 -9.43
N ILE A 166 2.57 -21.78 -8.82
CA ILE A 166 2.59 -20.43 -9.38
C ILE A 166 4.04 -19.90 -9.45
N PHE A 167 4.80 -20.00 -8.36
CA PHE A 167 6.14 -19.40 -8.26
C PHE A 167 7.24 -20.20 -8.97
N THR A 168 7.10 -21.52 -9.06
CA THR A 168 7.97 -22.39 -9.88
C THR A 168 7.65 -22.29 -11.37
N GLY A 169 6.56 -21.59 -11.73
CA GLY A 169 6.12 -21.43 -13.11
C GLY A 169 5.47 -22.69 -13.69
N GLN A 170 5.08 -23.66 -12.86
CA GLN A 170 4.31 -24.84 -13.30
C GLN A 170 2.85 -24.48 -13.62
N LEU A 171 2.28 -23.50 -12.93
CA LEU A 171 0.92 -23.00 -13.17
C LEU A 171 0.98 -21.57 -13.74
N LYS A 172 1.01 -21.45 -15.09
CA LYS A 172 1.03 -20.16 -15.81
C LYS A 172 -0.34 -19.79 -16.36
N MET A 173 -1.34 -19.67 -15.49
CA MET A 173 -2.65 -19.16 -15.89
C MET A 173 -2.52 -17.75 -16.46
N PHE A 174 -3.07 -17.51 -17.66
CA PHE A 174 -3.00 -16.20 -18.36
C PHE A 174 -1.56 -15.67 -18.53
N GLY A 175 -0.56 -16.56 -18.60
CA GLY A 175 0.86 -16.21 -18.76
C GLY A 175 1.61 -16.06 -17.44
N GLY A 176 0.93 -16.19 -16.29
CA GLY A 176 1.50 -15.99 -14.98
C GLY A 176 1.58 -14.51 -14.60
N TRP A 177 1.28 -14.20 -13.33
CA TRP A 177 1.10 -12.83 -12.87
C TRP A 177 2.33 -11.94 -13.10
N PHE A 178 3.54 -12.46 -12.92
CA PHE A 178 4.79 -11.69 -13.08
C PHE A 178 5.01 -11.24 -14.53
N GLN A 179 4.90 -12.17 -15.48
CA GLN A 179 5.09 -11.84 -16.89
C GLN A 179 3.95 -10.95 -17.38
N PHE A 180 2.70 -11.28 -17.02
CA PHE A 180 1.54 -10.47 -17.35
C PHE A 180 1.71 -9.02 -16.86
N SER A 181 2.08 -8.82 -15.60
CA SER A 181 2.23 -7.47 -15.03
C SER A 181 3.36 -6.71 -15.70
N LYS A 182 4.51 -7.36 -15.93
CA LYS A 182 5.66 -6.76 -16.61
C LYS A 182 5.33 -6.32 -18.04
N ASP A 183 4.59 -7.14 -18.79
CA ASP A 183 4.19 -6.82 -20.15
C ASP A 183 3.23 -5.62 -20.19
N TRP A 184 2.31 -5.52 -19.22
CA TRP A 184 1.40 -4.39 -19.09
C TRP A 184 2.11 -3.10 -18.63
N GLU A 185 2.98 -3.18 -17.62
CA GLU A 185 3.76 -2.05 -17.10
C GLU A 185 4.61 -1.38 -18.18
N LYS A 186 5.28 -2.20 -19.01
CA LYS A 186 6.05 -1.70 -20.15
C LYS A 186 5.21 -0.81 -21.09
N GLU A 187 3.97 -1.20 -21.33
CA GLU A 187 3.10 -0.48 -22.26
C GLU A 187 2.45 0.74 -21.59
N ILE A 188 2.17 0.70 -20.29
CA ILE A 188 1.68 1.84 -19.50
C ILE A 188 2.65 3.04 -19.59
N ASP A 189 3.95 2.78 -19.53
CA ASP A 189 4.98 3.83 -19.62
C ASP A 189 5.01 4.54 -20.99
N ILE A 190 4.48 3.89 -22.04
CA ILE A 190 4.59 4.34 -23.43
C ILE A 190 3.25 4.83 -23.99
N LYS A 191 2.14 4.21 -23.59
CA LYS A 191 0.82 4.36 -24.21
C LYS A 191 -0.05 5.32 -23.41
N LYS A 192 -0.47 6.41 -24.04
CA LYS A 192 -1.36 7.43 -23.44
C LYS A 192 -2.81 6.97 -23.29
N ASN A 193 -3.23 5.93 -24.01
CA ASN A 193 -4.58 5.38 -23.92
C ASN A 193 -4.70 4.27 -22.86
N ILE A 194 -3.84 4.26 -21.85
CA ILE A 194 -3.91 3.34 -20.71
C ILE A 194 -3.92 4.15 -19.41
N LEU A 195 -4.98 3.98 -18.60
CA LEU A 195 -5.06 4.47 -17.24
C LEU A 195 -4.77 3.31 -16.27
N PRO A 196 -3.63 3.33 -15.54
CA PRO A 196 -3.41 2.41 -14.44
C PRO A 196 -4.23 2.82 -13.20
N LEU A 197 -4.93 1.84 -12.63
CA LEU A 197 -5.58 1.90 -11.33
C LEU A 197 -5.04 0.79 -10.44
N TYR A 198 -4.81 1.11 -9.18
CA TYR A 198 -4.34 0.15 -8.18
C TYR A 198 -5.46 -0.15 -7.18
N TYR A 199 -5.74 -1.43 -6.95
CA TYR A 199 -6.79 -1.88 -6.03
C TYR A 199 -6.64 -1.26 -4.63
N GLU A 200 -5.41 -1.16 -4.15
CA GLU A 200 -5.07 -0.59 -2.86
C GLU A 200 -5.32 0.92 -2.80
N GLU A 201 -5.05 1.65 -3.87
CA GLU A 201 -5.33 3.10 -3.96
C GLU A 201 -6.83 3.37 -4.02
N MET A 202 -7.58 2.61 -4.84
CA MET A 202 -9.05 2.69 -4.88
C MET A 202 -9.67 2.41 -3.51
N LYS A 203 -9.04 1.56 -2.69
CA LYS A 203 -9.50 1.29 -1.33
C LYS A 203 -9.19 2.42 -0.36
N GLN A 204 -8.08 3.12 -0.55
CA GLN A 204 -7.69 4.25 0.30
C GLN A 204 -8.49 5.51 -0.01
N ASP A 205 -8.65 5.83 -1.30
CA ASP A 205 -9.43 6.96 -1.77
C ASP A 205 -10.21 6.58 -3.02
N ILE A 206 -11.43 6.09 -2.80
CA ILE A 206 -12.30 5.69 -3.90
C ILE A 206 -12.79 6.90 -4.72
N THR A 207 -13.06 8.03 -4.06
CA THR A 207 -13.62 9.23 -4.71
C THR A 207 -12.59 9.87 -5.63
N GLY A 208 -11.35 10.06 -5.17
CA GLY A 208 -10.28 10.60 -6.00
C GLY A 208 -9.96 9.71 -7.20
N ASN A 209 -9.96 8.39 -7.01
CA ASN A 209 -9.78 7.45 -8.12
C ASN A 209 -10.95 7.48 -9.12
N ILE A 210 -12.18 7.69 -8.66
CA ILE A 210 -13.35 7.88 -9.54
C ILE A 210 -13.21 9.17 -10.35
N LEU A 211 -12.83 10.28 -9.72
CA LEU A 211 -12.63 11.57 -10.40
C LEU A 211 -11.50 11.49 -11.45
N LYS A 212 -10.35 10.91 -11.08
CA LYS A 212 -9.24 10.62 -12.00
C LYS A 212 -9.69 9.79 -13.20
N THR A 213 -10.50 8.77 -12.95
CA THR A 213 -11.05 7.90 -14.00
C THR A 213 -12.02 8.64 -14.90
N ALA A 214 -12.89 9.49 -14.33
CA ALA A 214 -13.84 10.29 -15.09
C ALA A 214 -13.15 11.30 -16.01
N GLU A 215 -12.14 12.00 -15.49
CA GLU A 215 -11.29 12.92 -16.26
C GLU A 215 -10.63 12.17 -17.41
N TYR A 216 -9.96 11.05 -17.13
CA TYR A 216 -9.34 10.22 -18.16
C TYR A 216 -10.34 9.74 -19.22
N LEU A 217 -11.57 9.40 -18.83
CA LEU A 217 -12.62 8.94 -19.76
C LEU A 217 -13.34 10.09 -20.49
N ASN A 218 -13.04 11.35 -20.16
CA ASN A 218 -13.75 12.54 -20.62
C ASN A 218 -15.26 12.44 -20.36
N VAL A 219 -15.65 12.03 -19.14
CA VAL A 219 -17.06 12.02 -18.71
C VAL A 219 -17.29 13.04 -17.61
N PRO A 220 -18.40 13.80 -17.62
CA PRO A 220 -18.72 14.74 -16.56
C PRO A 220 -18.89 13.99 -15.23
N CYS A 221 -18.10 14.37 -14.22
CA CYS A 221 -18.19 13.79 -12.89
C CYS A 221 -17.93 14.88 -11.86
N LYS A 222 -18.98 15.33 -11.19
CA LYS A 222 -18.85 16.23 -10.03
C LYS A 222 -18.46 15.41 -8.79
N ASN A 223 -17.85 16.07 -7.82
CA ASN A 223 -17.41 15.43 -6.59
C ASN A 223 -18.56 14.70 -5.86
N GLU A 224 -19.77 15.27 -5.86
CA GLU A 224 -20.94 14.66 -5.23
C GLU A 224 -21.32 13.33 -5.90
N PHE A 225 -21.33 13.30 -7.24
CA PHE A 225 -21.60 12.08 -7.99
C PHE A 225 -20.50 11.03 -7.78
N ALA A 226 -19.23 11.45 -7.75
CA ALA A 226 -18.11 10.55 -7.46
C ALA A 226 -18.23 9.90 -6.07
N MET A 227 -18.60 10.68 -5.05
CA MET A 227 -18.84 10.17 -3.70
C MET A 227 -20.02 9.19 -3.67
N GLU A 228 -21.10 9.48 -4.40
CA GLU A 228 -22.26 8.59 -4.48
C GLU A 228 -21.93 7.26 -5.17
N VAL A 229 -21.18 7.31 -6.28
CA VAL A 229 -20.67 6.10 -6.96
C VAL A 229 -19.76 5.31 -6.03
N GLY A 230 -18.84 5.97 -5.32
CA GLY A 230 -17.93 5.33 -4.36
C GLY A 230 -18.68 4.63 -3.22
N ASP A 231 -19.71 5.28 -2.68
CA ASP A 231 -20.58 4.71 -1.65
C ASP A 231 -21.32 3.47 -2.18
N LYS A 232 -21.98 3.54 -3.33
CA LYS A 232 -22.66 2.40 -3.96
C LYS A 232 -21.70 1.26 -4.28
N CYS A 233 -20.48 1.58 -4.68
CA CYS A 233 -19.44 0.60 -4.98
C CYS A 233 -18.70 0.11 -3.73
N SER A 234 -19.13 0.44 -2.52
CA SER A 234 -18.59 -0.17 -1.29
C SER A 234 -18.82 -1.69 -1.29
N PHE A 235 -17.90 -2.42 -0.66
CA PHE A 235 -17.90 -3.89 -0.70
C PHE A 235 -19.24 -4.49 -0.25
N ASP A 236 -19.80 -4.00 0.86
CA ASP A 236 -21.04 -4.53 1.42
C ASP A 236 -22.24 -4.23 0.52
N LYS A 237 -22.30 -3.03 -0.07
CA LYS A 237 -23.38 -2.66 -0.99
C LYS A 237 -23.32 -3.45 -2.29
N LEU A 238 -22.14 -3.62 -2.88
CA LEU A 238 -21.97 -4.49 -4.04
C LEU A 238 -22.37 -5.94 -3.72
N LYS A 239 -21.88 -6.50 -2.61
CA LYS A 239 -22.21 -7.87 -2.19
C LYS A 239 -23.71 -8.10 -2.04
N ASN A 240 -24.46 -7.09 -1.58
CA ASN A 240 -25.89 -7.20 -1.32
C ASN A 240 -26.78 -6.87 -2.53
N ASN A 241 -26.32 -6.02 -3.45
CA ASN A 241 -27.14 -5.50 -4.54
C ASN A 241 -26.78 -6.03 -5.94
N LYS A 242 -25.60 -6.66 -6.09
CA LYS A 242 -25.21 -7.33 -7.33
C LYS A 242 -25.44 -8.82 -7.24
N LEU A 243 -26.04 -9.37 -8.30
CA LEU A 243 -26.14 -10.81 -8.48
C LEU A 243 -24.74 -11.42 -8.53
N ASP A 244 -24.52 -12.42 -7.68
CA ASP A 244 -23.35 -13.29 -7.78
C ASP A 244 -23.63 -14.34 -8.86
N TYR A 245 -23.33 -13.99 -10.12
CA TYR A 245 -23.48 -14.91 -11.25
C TYR A 245 -22.67 -16.21 -11.06
N THR A 246 -21.65 -16.21 -10.21
CA THR A 246 -20.94 -17.45 -9.90
C THR A 246 -21.71 -18.37 -8.96
N ALA A 247 -22.56 -17.84 -8.09
CA ALA A 247 -23.44 -18.64 -7.22
C ALA A 247 -24.63 -19.26 -7.99
N LEU A 248 -25.03 -18.65 -9.12
CA LEU A 248 -26.09 -19.18 -9.99
C LEU A 248 -25.64 -20.40 -10.82
N VAL A 249 -24.35 -20.50 -11.13
CA VAL A 249 -23.79 -21.54 -12.02
C VAL A 249 -23.54 -22.87 -11.28
N ASP A 250 -23.43 -22.89 -9.95
CA ASP A 250 -23.19 -24.13 -9.19
C ASP A 250 -23.75 -24.06 -7.76
N LYS A 251 -25.00 -24.52 -7.55
CA LYS A 251 -25.66 -24.55 -6.23
C LYS A 251 -24.96 -25.45 -5.21
N ASN A 252 -24.09 -26.36 -5.64
CA ASN A 252 -23.43 -27.33 -4.79
C ASN A 252 -22.06 -26.87 -4.27
N ARG A 253 -21.54 -25.71 -4.73
CA ARG A 253 -20.24 -25.18 -4.30
C ARG A 253 -20.31 -23.76 -3.74
N LYS A 254 -19.77 -23.56 -2.53
CA LYS A 254 -19.77 -22.30 -1.75
C LYS A 254 -18.82 -21.20 -2.28
N SER A 255 -18.65 -21.06 -3.60
CA SER A 255 -17.83 -19.99 -4.19
C SER A 255 -18.63 -18.69 -4.27
N THR A 256 -18.18 -17.62 -3.62
CA THR A 256 -18.72 -16.27 -3.84
C THR A 256 -17.73 -15.38 -4.61
N LEU A 257 -18.24 -14.55 -5.54
CA LEU A 257 -17.47 -13.45 -6.15
C LEU A 257 -17.01 -12.46 -5.08
N PHE A 258 -17.89 -12.19 -4.11
CA PHE A 258 -17.66 -11.29 -2.98
C PHE A 258 -17.26 -12.09 -1.74
N ARG A 259 -15.96 -12.40 -1.63
CA ARG A 259 -15.42 -13.18 -0.50
C ARG A 259 -15.16 -12.31 0.73
N LYS A 260 -14.21 -11.37 0.61
CA LYS A 260 -13.85 -10.36 1.61
C LYS A 260 -13.27 -9.15 0.87
N GLY A 261 -13.77 -7.94 1.15
CA GLY A 261 -13.24 -6.65 0.63
C GLY A 261 -11.98 -6.16 1.37
N GLN A 262 -11.39 -7.04 2.17
CA GLN A 262 -10.18 -6.76 2.92
C GLN A 262 -8.98 -7.13 2.04
N SER A 263 -8.10 -6.16 1.78
CA SER A 263 -6.68 -6.49 1.61
C SER A 263 -6.24 -7.05 2.94
N ILE A 264 -5.75 -8.29 2.95
CA ILE A 264 -5.04 -8.79 4.11
C ILE A 264 -3.68 -8.13 4.00
N LEU A 265 -3.58 -6.92 4.53
CA LEU A 265 -2.32 -6.25 4.75
C LEU A 265 -1.46 -7.21 5.59
N TYR A 266 -0.60 -7.98 4.91
CA TYR A 266 0.76 -8.13 5.38
C TYR A 266 1.31 -6.71 5.47
N ARG A 267 1.11 -6.07 6.63
CA ARG A 267 1.63 -4.74 6.96
C ARG A 267 3.15 -4.81 6.95
N LYS A 268 3.76 -4.64 5.77
CA LYS A 268 5.09 -4.08 5.59
C LYS A 268 5.33 -3.87 4.10
N THR A 269 5.67 -2.62 3.79
CA THR A 269 6.35 -2.16 2.57
C THR A 269 5.60 -2.35 1.24
N ILE A 270 4.68 -1.42 0.93
CA ILE A 270 4.70 -0.64 -0.31
C ILE A 270 4.26 0.79 0.09
N SER A 271 5.09 1.78 -0.18
CA SER A 271 4.87 3.20 0.18
C SER A 271 3.77 3.80 -0.67
N THR A 272 2.71 4.32 -0.05
CA THR A 272 1.79 5.27 -0.71
C THR A 272 2.34 6.67 -0.57
N ILE A 273 2.30 7.44 -1.65
CA ILE A 273 2.66 8.86 -1.64
C ILE A 273 1.67 9.56 -0.70
N THR A 274 2.16 10.04 0.44
CA THR A 274 1.35 10.79 1.41
C THR A 274 0.89 12.11 0.78
N GLN A 275 -0.41 12.42 0.81
CA GLN A 275 -0.98 13.67 0.31
C GLN A 275 -1.08 14.69 1.45
N CYS A 276 -0.84 15.96 1.18
CA CYS A 276 -0.91 17.05 2.17
C CYS A 276 -1.83 18.17 1.67
N GLY A 277 -2.59 18.77 2.59
CA GLY A 277 -3.31 20.03 2.36
C GLY A 277 -2.47 21.20 2.85
N CYS A 278 -2.13 22.13 1.96
CA CYS A 278 -1.33 23.30 2.29
C CYS A 278 -2.19 24.56 2.34
N ALA A 279 -2.12 25.30 3.43
CA ALA A 279 -2.93 26.50 3.61
C ALA A 279 -2.58 27.57 2.57
N THR A 280 -3.57 28.10 1.85
CA THR A 280 -3.34 29.18 0.87
C THR A 280 -3.28 30.56 1.54
N ASP A 281 -3.93 30.69 2.69
CA ASP A 281 -3.97 31.84 3.60
C ASP A 281 -3.98 31.33 5.06
N PRO A 282 -3.74 32.18 6.08
CA PRO A 282 -3.87 31.76 7.47
C PRO A 282 -5.24 31.14 7.75
N LEU A 283 -5.26 29.86 8.13
CA LEU A 283 -6.45 29.03 8.18
C LEU A 283 -6.66 28.46 9.59
N HIS A 284 -7.82 28.73 10.19
CA HIS A 284 -8.17 28.10 11.46
C HIS A 284 -8.44 26.60 11.29
N VAL A 285 -7.80 25.82 12.15
CA VAL A 285 -8.05 24.38 12.29
C VAL A 285 -8.90 24.12 13.51
N ARG A 286 -9.86 23.20 13.39
CA ARG A 286 -10.91 22.97 14.39
C ARG A 286 -10.98 21.51 14.81
N SER A 287 -11.55 21.27 15.97
CA SER A 287 -11.74 19.92 16.52
C SER A 287 -12.79 19.08 15.82
N GLY A 288 -13.51 19.66 14.86
CA GLY A 288 -14.58 19.03 14.09
C GLY A 288 -14.90 19.83 12.83
N ALA A 289 -15.61 19.22 11.89
CA ALA A 289 -16.00 19.84 10.64
C ALA A 289 -17.15 20.83 10.85
N GLY A 290 -16.84 22.12 10.92
CA GLY A 290 -17.85 23.17 11.08
C GLY A 290 -17.34 24.39 11.83
N THR A 291 -17.94 25.55 11.57
CA THR A 291 -17.52 26.83 12.17
C THR A 291 -17.88 26.93 13.66
N THR A 292 -18.73 26.04 14.17
CA THR A 292 -19.14 25.96 15.58
C THR A 292 -18.19 25.12 16.44
N HIS A 293 -17.28 24.35 15.84
CA HIS A 293 -16.31 23.55 16.58
C HIS A 293 -15.15 24.38 17.13
N ARG A 294 -14.59 23.94 18.26
CA ARG A 294 -13.47 24.61 18.94
C ARG A 294 -12.27 24.76 18.00
N ILE A 295 -11.69 25.96 17.96
CA ILE A 295 -10.44 26.23 17.24
C ILE A 295 -9.29 25.54 18.00
N LEU A 296 -8.56 24.67 17.32
CA LEU A 296 -7.35 24.00 17.82
C LEU A 296 -6.09 24.82 17.56
N GLY A 297 -6.14 25.72 16.57
CA GLY A 297 -5.02 26.59 16.20
C GLY A 297 -5.26 27.27 14.86
N THR A 298 -4.20 27.88 14.33
CA THR A 298 -4.20 28.52 13.01
C THR A 298 -2.99 28.01 12.26
N VAL A 299 -3.21 27.48 11.06
CA VAL A 299 -2.17 27.08 10.12
C VAL A 299 -1.78 28.32 9.32
N PRO A 300 -0.53 28.80 9.40
CA PRO A 300 -0.03 29.89 8.55
C PRO A 300 -0.13 29.58 7.06
N ALA A 301 -0.24 30.62 6.23
CA ALA A 301 -0.18 30.48 4.78
C ALA A 301 1.10 29.76 4.33
N GLY A 302 0.97 28.77 3.45
CA GLY A 302 2.05 27.93 2.93
C GLY A 302 2.36 26.69 3.76
N GLU A 303 1.89 26.59 5.00
CA GLU A 303 2.13 25.42 5.86
C GLU A 303 1.23 24.24 5.45
N CYS A 304 1.82 23.05 5.43
CA CYS A 304 1.21 21.82 4.91
C CYS A 304 1.02 20.79 6.02
N HIS A 305 -0.16 20.20 6.09
CA HIS A 305 -0.45 19.09 7.00
C HIS A 305 -0.87 17.86 6.23
N THR A 306 -0.51 16.68 6.75
CA THR A 306 -0.90 15.39 6.16
C THR A 306 -2.41 15.34 6.07
N ASP A 307 -2.90 15.08 4.86
CA ASP A 307 -4.30 14.83 4.62
C ASP A 307 -4.63 13.41 5.09
N LYS A 308 -5.56 13.30 6.04
CA LYS A 308 -6.02 12.02 6.56
C LYS A 308 -7.19 11.45 5.74
N GLY A 309 -7.59 12.15 4.67
CA GLY A 309 -8.61 11.71 3.72
C GLY A 309 -10.05 11.91 4.19
N GLY A 310 -10.28 12.31 5.45
CA GLY A 310 -11.62 12.63 5.94
C GLY A 310 -12.18 13.88 5.26
N ARG A 311 -13.44 13.81 4.82
CA ARG A 311 -14.18 14.95 4.23
C ARG A 311 -15.58 15.03 4.83
N GLN A 312 -15.98 16.22 5.27
CA GLN A 312 -17.32 16.48 5.81
C GLN A 312 -17.81 17.86 5.38
N THR A 313 -19.11 18.00 5.10
CA THR A 313 -19.70 19.29 4.72
C THR A 313 -20.49 19.86 5.88
N ALA A 314 -20.16 21.09 6.29
CA ALA A 314 -20.82 21.78 7.39
C ALA A 314 -20.70 23.31 7.22
N ASN A 315 -21.77 24.02 7.59
CA ASN A 315 -21.84 25.50 7.56
C ASN A 315 -21.48 26.12 6.19
N GLY A 316 -21.83 25.46 5.08
CA GLY A 316 -21.55 25.96 3.72
C GLY A 316 -20.13 25.71 3.22
N TYR A 317 -19.31 24.98 3.98
CA TYR A 317 -17.94 24.62 3.59
C TYR A 317 -17.75 23.10 3.61
N THR A 318 -16.87 22.60 2.74
CA THR A 318 -16.30 21.27 2.88
C THR A 318 -15.05 21.36 3.74
N TRP A 319 -14.94 20.48 4.72
CA TRP A 319 -13.86 20.39 5.68
C TRP A 319 -13.02 19.16 5.39
N ALA A 320 -11.71 19.34 5.35
CA ALA A 320 -10.73 18.26 5.23
C ALA A 320 -10.18 17.90 6.60
N ASN A 321 -10.09 16.60 6.89
CA ASN A 321 -9.43 16.08 8.06
C ASN A 321 -7.92 16.03 7.79
N ILE A 322 -7.17 16.75 8.61
CA ILE A 322 -5.72 16.86 8.53
C ILE A 322 -5.10 16.43 9.85
N ASP A 323 -3.85 15.97 9.78
CA ASP A 323 -3.01 15.75 10.95
C ASP A 323 -2.37 17.07 11.37
N TYR A 324 -2.92 17.69 12.41
CA TYR A 324 -2.40 18.93 12.95
C TYR A 324 -1.67 18.65 14.26
N ASN A 325 -0.33 18.52 14.22
CA ASN A 325 0.51 18.19 15.38
C ASN A 325 0.17 16.83 16.04
N GLY A 326 -0.09 15.80 15.25
CA GLY A 326 -0.36 14.44 15.74
C GLY A 326 -1.80 14.21 16.21
N GLN A 327 -2.69 15.20 16.04
CA GLN A 327 -4.11 15.11 16.40
C GLN A 327 -5.01 15.36 15.20
N ASP A 328 -6.20 14.76 15.24
CA ASP A 328 -7.25 14.98 14.26
C ASP A 328 -7.76 16.42 14.32
N ALA A 329 -7.61 17.13 13.21
CA ALA A 329 -8.16 18.46 13.05
C ALA A 329 -8.89 18.58 11.71
N TRP A 330 -9.69 19.63 11.59
CA TRP A 330 -10.51 19.91 10.43
C TRP A 330 -10.27 21.35 9.96
N ALA A 331 -10.01 21.51 8.68
CA ALA A 331 -9.82 22.82 8.06
C ALA A 331 -10.69 22.95 6.80
N ALA A 332 -11.12 24.17 6.48
CA ALA A 332 -11.96 24.40 5.31
C ALA A 332 -11.15 24.18 4.01
N ILE A 333 -11.64 23.30 3.16
CA ILE A 333 -10.93 22.80 1.97
C ILE A 333 -10.62 23.90 0.96
N ASN A 334 -11.46 24.94 0.89
CA ASN A 334 -11.32 26.05 -0.05
C ASN A 334 -10.03 26.86 0.17
N TRP A 335 -9.41 26.72 1.35
CA TRP A 335 -8.15 27.35 1.70
C TRP A 335 -7.00 26.34 1.80
N LEU A 336 -7.19 25.13 1.25
CA LEU A 336 -6.15 24.10 1.17
C LEU A 336 -5.85 23.77 -0.28
N ASN A 337 -4.59 23.92 -0.67
CA ASN A 337 -4.07 23.36 -1.91
C ASN A 337 -3.54 21.95 -1.64
N PHE A 338 -4.17 20.93 -2.22
CA PHE A 338 -3.74 19.54 -2.05
C PHE A 338 -2.66 19.19 -3.05
N LYS A 339 -1.51 18.81 -2.53
CA LYS A 339 -0.39 18.29 -3.32
C LYS A 339 0.12 17.02 -2.67
N ALA A 340 0.91 16.24 -3.41
CA ALA A 340 1.78 15.26 -2.77
C ALA A 340 2.52 15.99 -1.65
N CYS A 341 2.55 15.41 -0.45
CA CYS A 341 3.34 15.96 0.64
C CYS A 341 4.74 16.18 0.08
N GLN A 342 5.15 17.44 0.00
CA GLN A 342 6.54 17.72 -0.21
C GLN A 342 7.20 17.30 1.08
N THR A 343 7.72 16.08 1.06
CA THR A 343 8.75 15.70 1.99
C THR A 343 9.87 16.71 1.74
N ASN A 344 9.96 17.73 2.60
CA ASN A 344 11.29 18.22 2.93
C ASN A 344 12.09 16.96 3.21
N GLN A 345 13.06 16.68 2.34
CA GLN A 345 13.76 15.42 2.23
C GLN A 345 14.21 14.92 3.62
N ALA A 346 13.38 14.09 4.23
CA ALA A 346 13.74 13.17 5.28
C ALA A 346 13.39 11.80 4.70
N SER A 347 14.41 11.22 4.08
CA SER A 347 14.40 9.89 3.49
C SER A 347 13.80 8.85 4.44
N THR A 348 12.59 8.37 4.16
CA THR A 348 12.23 6.99 4.54
C THR A 348 12.58 6.09 3.36
N SER A 349 13.89 5.89 3.16
CA SER A 349 14.33 4.76 2.37
C SER A 349 13.79 3.49 3.01
N ILE A 350 13.20 2.60 2.23
CA ILE A 350 13.17 1.17 2.57
C ILE A 350 14.64 0.70 2.49
N GLY A 351 15.37 0.97 3.57
CA GLY A 351 16.83 0.90 3.66
C GLY A 351 17.25 1.34 5.07
N CYS A 352 18.44 0.92 5.49
CA CYS A 352 19.00 1.34 6.77
C CYS A 352 19.07 2.87 6.86
N PRO A 353 18.89 3.48 8.05
CA PRO A 353 19.05 4.91 8.20
C PRO A 353 20.47 5.33 7.81
N ASN A 354 20.70 6.63 7.61
CA ASN A 354 22.06 7.11 7.46
C ASN A 354 22.83 6.84 8.76
N ILE A 355 23.75 5.86 8.71
CA ILE A 355 24.64 5.53 9.83
C ILE A 355 25.98 6.22 9.55
N VAL A 356 26.23 7.31 10.25
CA VAL A 356 27.53 7.97 10.29
C VAL A 356 28.50 7.02 11.00
N SER A 357 29.46 6.50 10.24
CA SER A 357 30.44 5.55 10.73
C SER A 357 31.32 6.15 11.82
N ARG A 358 32.00 5.31 12.60
CA ARG A 358 33.02 5.75 13.58
C ARG A 358 34.03 6.73 12.97
N ALA A 359 34.53 6.44 11.78
CA ALA A 359 35.43 7.35 11.07
C ALA A 359 34.73 8.67 10.68
N GLY A 360 33.47 8.59 10.24
CA GLY A 360 32.67 9.74 9.79
C GLY A 360 32.38 10.78 10.87
N TRP A 361 32.19 10.36 12.13
CA TRP A 361 32.08 11.30 13.25
C TRP A 361 33.39 11.54 14.00
N GLY A 362 34.50 10.91 13.58
CA GLY A 362 35.82 11.10 14.17
C GLY A 362 35.97 10.47 15.56
N ALA A 363 35.54 9.22 15.69
CA ALA A 363 35.68 8.41 16.89
C ALA A 363 37.13 8.22 17.30
N ARG A 364 37.41 8.30 18.61
CA ARG A 364 38.64 7.77 19.19
C ARG A 364 38.67 6.25 19.05
N SER A 365 39.86 5.68 18.95
CA SER A 365 40.06 4.24 19.08
C SER A 365 39.68 3.79 20.49
N PRO A 366 39.05 2.61 20.65
CA PRO A 366 38.80 2.05 21.96
C PRO A 366 40.13 1.72 22.66
N THR A 367 40.19 1.85 23.99
CA THR A 367 41.44 1.59 24.75
C THR A 367 41.80 0.11 24.80
N ILE A 368 40.81 -0.77 24.62
CA ILE A 368 40.97 -2.21 24.45
C ILE A 368 40.00 -2.70 23.35
N PRO A 369 40.32 -3.79 22.62
CA PRO A 369 39.41 -4.37 21.64
C PRO A 369 38.04 -4.72 22.25
N HIS A 370 36.97 -4.52 21.48
CA HIS A 370 35.63 -4.90 21.93
C HIS A 370 35.46 -6.42 21.96
N SER A 371 34.87 -6.93 23.03
CA SER A 371 34.28 -8.27 23.03
C SER A 371 33.14 -8.34 22.02
N LEU A 372 33.01 -9.46 21.31
CA LEU A 372 31.95 -9.70 20.34
C LEU A 372 30.75 -10.37 20.98
N LEU A 373 29.55 -10.06 20.47
CA LEU A 373 28.33 -10.78 20.79
C LEU A 373 28.41 -12.21 20.26
N THR A 374 28.04 -13.19 21.07
CA THR A 374 28.11 -14.62 20.72
C THR A 374 26.83 -15.14 20.07
N HIS A 375 25.75 -14.35 20.10
CA HIS A 375 24.48 -14.65 19.48
C HIS A 375 23.84 -13.36 18.96
N THR A 376 22.86 -13.50 18.07
CA THR A 376 22.05 -12.35 17.64
C THR A 376 21.28 -11.80 18.85
N PRO A 377 21.41 -10.50 19.15
CA PRO A 377 20.63 -9.83 20.20
C PRO A 377 19.13 -10.01 20.02
N ASN A 378 18.44 -10.32 21.11
CA ASN A 378 16.99 -10.40 21.18
C ASN A 378 16.38 -9.25 21.99
N HIS A 379 17.18 -8.30 22.47
CA HIS A 379 16.70 -7.10 23.16
C HIS A 379 17.19 -5.81 22.49
N VAL A 380 16.39 -4.76 22.62
CA VAL A 380 16.76 -3.38 22.28
C VAL A 380 16.44 -2.49 23.46
N TYR A 381 17.45 -1.78 23.96
CA TYR A 381 17.33 -0.86 25.09
C TYR A 381 17.39 0.59 24.61
N ILE A 382 16.33 1.35 24.85
CA ILE A 382 16.26 2.79 24.54
C ILE A 382 16.81 3.59 25.72
N HIS A 383 17.75 4.48 25.40
CA HIS A 383 18.41 5.39 26.34
C HIS A 383 18.21 6.86 25.91
N HIS A 384 18.37 7.77 26.85
CA HIS A 384 18.62 9.19 26.55
C HIS A 384 20.05 9.57 26.95
N GLY A 385 20.53 10.68 26.41
CA GLY A 385 21.84 11.22 26.76
C GLY A 385 21.85 12.14 27.97
N ALA A 386 20.69 12.43 28.57
CA ALA A 386 20.52 13.36 29.69
C ALA A 386 21.19 14.73 29.46
N SER A 387 21.14 15.22 28.22
CA SER A 387 21.77 16.48 27.80
C SER A 387 20.83 17.33 26.94
N GLY A 388 21.24 18.53 26.53
CA GLY A 388 20.53 19.28 25.48
C GLY A 388 20.60 18.57 24.12
N GLY A 389 19.53 18.69 23.32
CA GLY A 389 19.41 18.09 22.00
C GLY A 389 20.38 18.65 20.94
N CYS A 390 20.23 18.20 19.71
CA CYS A 390 21.04 18.65 18.56
C CYS A 390 20.25 18.49 17.25
N HIS A 391 20.31 19.48 16.36
CA HIS A 391 19.49 19.49 15.13
C HIS A 391 20.31 19.57 13.83
N THR A 392 21.64 19.63 13.93
CA THR A 392 22.55 19.59 12.77
C THR A 392 23.59 18.51 12.98
N GLN A 393 24.09 17.94 11.88
CA GLN A 393 25.08 16.87 11.94
C GLN A 393 26.34 17.28 12.69
N SER A 394 26.85 18.50 12.50
CA SER A 394 28.00 19.00 13.26
C SER A 394 27.73 19.11 14.76
N ALA A 395 26.55 19.59 15.16
CA ALA A 395 26.18 19.69 16.58
C ALA A 395 26.01 18.29 17.20
N CYS A 396 25.40 17.36 16.46
CA CYS A 396 25.21 16.00 16.92
C CYS A 396 26.53 15.23 17.01
N ILE A 397 27.45 15.38 16.04
CA ILE A 397 28.82 14.83 16.13
C ILE A 397 29.53 15.33 17.39
N SER A 398 29.45 16.63 17.70
CA SER A 398 30.03 17.19 18.93
C SER A 398 29.47 16.54 20.20
N LYS A 399 28.16 16.24 20.22
CA LYS A 399 27.51 15.54 21.33
C LYS A 399 27.95 14.08 21.44
N VAL A 400 28.04 13.36 20.32
CA VAL A 400 28.53 11.97 20.28
C VAL A 400 29.97 11.88 20.79
N LYS A 401 30.85 12.81 20.35
CA LYS A 401 32.22 12.93 20.87
C LYS A 401 32.24 13.22 22.38
N ALA A 402 31.37 14.11 22.85
CA ALA A 402 31.26 14.41 24.27
C ALA A 402 30.85 13.17 25.08
N TYR A 403 29.92 12.35 24.58
CA TYR A 403 29.55 11.08 25.22
C TYR A 403 30.70 10.06 25.21
N GLN A 404 31.47 9.98 24.12
CA GLN A 404 32.66 9.11 24.08
C GLN A 404 33.71 9.57 25.09
N ASN A 405 34.04 10.86 25.14
CA ASN A 405 35.00 11.41 26.08
C ASN A 405 34.53 11.25 27.53
N TYR A 406 33.26 11.49 27.82
CA TYR A 406 32.71 11.28 29.16
C TYR A 406 32.85 9.82 29.62
N HIS A 407 32.55 8.85 28.74
CA HIS A 407 32.71 7.44 29.09
C HIS A 407 34.19 7.02 29.23
N MET A 408 35.07 7.46 28.33
CA MET A 408 36.48 7.07 28.36
C MET A 408 37.29 7.80 29.42
N ASP A 409 37.17 9.13 29.49
CA ASP A 409 37.99 9.96 30.36
C ASP A 409 37.36 10.12 31.75
N GLY A 410 36.02 10.18 31.82
CA GLY A 410 35.27 10.33 33.08
C GLY A 410 34.94 9.03 33.80
N HIS A 411 34.65 7.95 33.06
CA HIS A 411 34.27 6.64 33.61
C HIS A 411 35.31 5.53 33.39
N HIS A 412 36.41 5.83 32.71
CA HIS A 412 37.47 4.87 32.38
C HIS A 412 36.98 3.64 31.61
N TRP A 413 35.88 3.79 30.85
CA TRP A 413 35.38 2.74 29.98
C TRP A 413 36.27 2.62 28.75
N SER A 414 36.25 1.43 28.13
CA SER A 414 37.06 1.17 26.94
C SER A 414 36.66 2.01 25.72
N ASP A 415 35.39 2.42 25.67
CA ASP A 415 34.79 3.23 24.61
C ASP A 415 33.40 3.74 25.05
N ILE A 416 32.76 4.56 24.22
CA ILE A 416 31.34 4.92 24.36
C ILE A 416 30.47 3.68 24.62
N GLY A 417 29.60 3.71 25.64
CA GLY A 417 28.90 2.50 26.10
C GLY A 417 27.76 1.99 25.21
N TYR A 418 27.23 2.84 24.31
CA TYR A 418 26.09 2.51 23.47
C TYR A 418 26.48 1.73 22.22
N SER A 419 25.53 0.98 21.64
CA SER A 419 25.70 0.36 20.30
C SER A 419 25.54 1.43 19.22
N PHE A 420 24.55 2.31 19.37
CA PHE A 420 24.27 3.43 18.48
C PHE A 420 23.80 4.67 19.26
N VAL A 421 24.06 5.86 18.69
CA VAL A 421 23.54 7.13 19.19
C VAL A 421 22.71 7.80 18.10
N VAL A 422 21.59 8.44 18.44
CA VAL A 422 20.67 9.08 17.48
C VAL A 422 20.51 10.56 17.80
N GLY A 423 20.67 11.41 16.80
CA GLY A 423 20.43 12.85 16.91
C GLY A 423 19.06 13.27 16.39
N GLU A 424 18.59 14.44 16.83
CA GLU A 424 17.39 15.10 16.27
C GLU A 424 17.66 15.75 14.89
N ASP A 425 18.85 15.55 14.34
CA ASP A 425 19.18 15.75 12.93
C ASP A 425 18.75 14.56 12.04
N GLY A 426 18.23 13.48 12.63
CA GLY A 426 17.79 12.28 11.92
C GLY A 426 18.91 11.29 11.56
N ASN A 427 20.15 11.55 11.97
CA ASN A 427 21.26 10.65 11.73
C ASN A 427 21.41 9.62 12.86
N VAL A 428 21.87 8.43 12.50
CA VAL A 428 22.39 7.44 13.45
C VAL A 428 23.91 7.54 13.45
N TYR A 429 24.52 7.52 14.62
CA TYR A 429 25.95 7.53 14.81
C TYR A 429 26.39 6.17 15.33
N GLU A 430 27.27 5.50 14.59
CA GLU A 430 27.82 4.21 14.97
C GLU A 430 28.70 4.38 16.21
N ALA A 431 28.24 3.87 17.35
CA ALA A 431 29.03 3.82 18.58
C ALA A 431 29.82 2.49 18.59
N ARG A 432 29.49 1.53 19.43
CA ARG A 432 30.11 0.19 19.35
C ARG A 432 29.66 -0.64 18.15
N GLY A 433 28.55 -0.26 17.52
CA GLY A 433 28.04 -0.91 16.31
C GLY A 433 27.24 -2.19 16.60
N TRP A 434 27.08 -3.02 15.58
CA TRP A 434 26.18 -4.18 15.60
C TRP A 434 26.70 -5.39 16.38
N ASP A 435 28.02 -5.60 16.36
CA ASP A 435 28.61 -6.90 16.71
C ASP A 435 29.36 -6.88 18.06
N ALA A 436 29.57 -5.70 18.64
CA ALA A 436 30.30 -5.52 19.88
C ALA A 436 29.38 -5.48 21.10
N VAL A 437 29.84 -6.06 22.20
CA VAL A 437 29.19 -6.01 23.51
C VAL A 437 29.14 -4.56 24.02
N GLY A 438 27.97 -4.15 24.49
CA GLY A 438 27.71 -2.83 25.04
C GLY A 438 28.35 -2.56 26.40
N ALA A 439 28.20 -1.34 26.90
CA ALA A 439 28.31 -0.98 28.32
C ALA A 439 27.13 -0.08 28.75
N HIS A 440 25.99 -0.23 28.07
CA HIS A 440 24.84 0.68 28.17
C HIS A 440 23.85 0.28 29.26
N THR A 441 23.69 -1.02 29.54
CA THR A 441 22.68 -1.53 30.48
C THR A 441 23.30 -2.64 31.30
N LEU A 442 23.46 -2.41 32.62
CA LEU A 442 24.06 -3.40 33.51
C LEU A 442 23.30 -4.73 33.44
N HIS A 443 24.03 -5.85 33.40
CA HIS A 443 23.52 -7.22 33.17
C HIS A 443 22.88 -7.51 31.80
N HIS A 444 22.71 -6.51 30.95
CA HIS A 444 22.05 -6.63 29.64
C HIS A 444 22.92 -6.12 28.47
N ASN A 445 24.25 -6.15 28.65
CA ASN A 445 25.20 -5.72 27.63
C ASN A 445 25.47 -6.80 26.57
N TYR A 446 25.11 -8.06 26.86
CA TYR A 446 25.39 -9.23 26.02
C TYR A 446 24.16 -9.73 25.26
N ASP A 447 22.94 -9.40 25.71
CA ASP A 447 21.67 -9.88 25.15
C ASP A 447 20.97 -8.85 24.24
N GLY A 448 21.37 -7.58 24.32
CA GLY A 448 20.72 -6.49 23.59
C GLY A 448 21.63 -5.42 23.05
N LEU A 449 21.07 -4.58 22.19
CA LEU A 449 21.71 -3.36 21.68
C LEU A 449 21.17 -2.13 22.41
N GLY A 450 22.06 -1.21 22.79
CA GLY A 450 21.71 0.06 23.41
C GLY A 450 21.66 1.19 22.39
N ILE A 451 20.50 1.83 22.24
CA ILE A 451 20.30 2.99 21.36
C ILE A 451 20.07 4.22 22.23
N CYS A 452 21.01 5.17 22.22
CA CYS A 452 20.90 6.41 22.98
C CYS A 452 20.43 7.57 22.11
N VAL A 453 19.38 8.28 22.54
CA VAL A 453 18.88 9.48 21.87
C VAL A 453 19.49 10.72 22.52
N ILE A 454 20.11 11.60 21.73
CA ILE A 454 20.72 12.85 22.21
C ILE A 454 19.63 13.79 22.69
N GLY A 455 19.51 13.96 24.01
CA GLY A 455 18.51 14.80 24.65
C GLY A 455 18.18 14.32 26.06
N ASN A 456 17.23 14.99 26.73
CA ASN A 456 16.75 14.65 28.08
C ASN A 456 15.34 14.03 28.07
N PHE A 457 14.42 14.54 27.24
CA PHE A 457 13.09 13.95 27.02
C PHE A 457 12.22 13.69 28.26
N MET A 458 12.44 14.44 29.34
CA MET A 458 11.57 14.42 30.52
C MET A 458 10.23 15.10 30.24
N GLU A 459 10.24 16.22 29.52
CA GLU A 459 9.05 17.06 29.30
C GLU A 459 8.54 17.06 27.86
N HIS A 460 9.35 16.58 26.91
CA HIS A 460 9.01 16.49 25.49
C HIS A 460 9.56 15.21 24.88
N VAL A 461 8.97 14.76 23.78
CA VAL A 461 9.50 13.63 22.99
C VAL A 461 10.63 14.11 22.06
N PRO A 462 11.50 13.21 21.57
CA PRO A 462 12.37 13.51 20.43
C PRO A 462 11.55 13.89 19.19
N ASN A 463 12.13 14.71 18.31
CA ASN A 463 11.50 15.05 17.05
C ASN A 463 11.33 13.85 16.11
N ASP A 464 10.50 14.01 15.08
CA ASP A 464 10.16 12.92 14.15
C ASP A 464 11.39 12.36 13.42
N ALA A 465 12.41 13.17 13.15
CA ALA A 465 13.63 12.73 12.51
C ALA A 465 14.37 11.69 13.37
N ALA A 466 14.57 11.98 14.66
CA ALA A 466 15.15 11.02 15.60
C ALA A 466 14.29 9.77 15.77
N LEU A 467 12.97 9.92 15.92
CA LEU A 467 12.05 8.79 16.08
C LEU A 467 12.05 7.86 14.86
N ASN A 468 12.08 8.43 13.65
CA ASN A 468 12.17 7.68 12.40
C ASN A 468 13.53 6.99 12.26
N ALA A 469 14.63 7.64 12.67
CA ALA A 469 15.95 7.05 12.67
C ALA A 469 16.05 5.83 13.60
N ILE A 470 15.48 5.90 14.81
CA ILE A 470 15.43 4.77 15.76
C ILE A 470 14.66 3.59 15.16
N LYS A 471 13.44 3.84 14.66
CA LYS A 471 12.59 2.79 14.06
C LYS A 471 13.26 2.16 12.84
N SER A 472 13.87 2.98 11.98
CA SER A 472 14.60 2.51 10.80
C SER A 472 15.85 1.71 11.17
N LEU A 473 16.57 2.11 12.22
CA LEU A 473 17.73 1.41 12.72
C LEU A 473 17.36 0.02 13.23
N ILE A 474 16.33 -0.09 14.06
CA ILE A 474 15.87 -1.39 14.59
C ILE A 474 15.43 -2.29 13.43
N GLN A 475 14.64 -1.76 12.49
CA GLN A 475 14.21 -2.54 11.33
C GLN A 475 15.38 -2.98 10.44
N CYS A 476 16.38 -2.12 10.25
CA CYS A 476 17.63 -2.46 9.56
C CYS A 476 18.37 -3.60 10.27
N GLY A 477 18.48 -3.55 11.60
CA GLY A 477 19.07 -4.60 12.41
C GLY A 477 18.36 -5.94 12.22
N VAL A 478 17.02 -5.95 12.26
CA VAL A 478 16.20 -7.15 11.99
C VAL A 478 16.45 -7.69 10.59
N ASN A 479 16.41 -6.83 9.57
CA ASN A 479 16.61 -7.24 8.17
C ASN A 479 18.03 -7.80 7.92
N LYS A 480 19.04 -7.29 8.63
CA LYS A 480 20.43 -7.76 8.55
C LYS A 480 20.72 -8.98 9.44
N GLY A 481 19.74 -9.49 10.19
CA GLY A 481 19.96 -10.56 11.17
C GLY A 481 20.84 -10.13 12.37
N LYS A 482 21.00 -8.83 12.59
CA LYS A 482 21.72 -8.25 13.74
C LYS A 482 20.82 -8.05 14.97
N ILE A 483 19.51 -8.21 14.80
CA ILE A 483 18.49 -8.24 15.86
C ILE A 483 17.51 -9.35 15.49
N THR A 484 17.01 -10.14 16.46
CA THR A 484 16.00 -11.16 16.15
C THR A 484 14.67 -10.54 15.73
N ALA A 485 13.89 -11.23 14.89
CA ALA A 485 12.60 -10.70 14.41
C ALA A 485 11.54 -10.55 15.53
N ASN A 486 11.69 -11.31 16.62
CA ASN A 486 10.84 -11.30 17.81
C ASN A 486 11.52 -10.61 19.00
N TYR A 487 12.37 -9.62 18.75
CA TYR A 487 13.07 -8.89 19.80
C TYR A 487 12.10 -8.28 20.83
N ILE A 488 12.64 -7.99 22.01
CA ILE A 488 11.97 -7.29 23.10
C ILE A 488 12.53 -5.86 23.19
N LEU A 489 11.65 -4.87 23.10
CA LEU A 489 11.98 -3.47 23.30
C LEU A 489 11.75 -3.09 24.76
N LYS A 490 12.74 -2.45 25.39
CA LYS A 490 12.66 -1.91 26.74
C LYS A 490 13.30 -0.52 26.81
N GLY A 491 12.79 0.34 27.69
CA GLY A 491 13.53 1.52 28.14
C GLY A 491 14.58 1.11 29.18
N HIS A 492 15.64 1.90 29.35
CA HIS A 492 16.65 1.61 30.37
C HIS A 492 16.02 1.47 31.79
N ARG A 493 15.02 2.29 32.11
CA ARG A 493 14.26 2.24 33.37
C ARG A 493 13.55 0.89 33.63
N ASP A 494 13.25 0.10 32.60
CA ASP A 494 12.58 -1.20 32.77
C ASP A 494 13.49 -2.26 33.44
N VAL A 495 14.80 -2.04 33.41
CA VAL A 495 15.81 -2.99 33.90
C VAL A 495 16.86 -2.32 34.80
N GLY A 496 16.58 -1.10 35.27
CA GLY A 496 17.48 -0.35 36.14
C GLY A 496 16.77 0.79 36.87
N GLN A 497 17.29 1.17 38.04
CA GLN A 497 16.78 2.30 38.81
C GLN A 497 17.30 3.62 38.24
N THR A 498 16.63 4.15 37.22
CA THR A 498 17.07 5.36 36.50
C THR A 498 15.92 6.15 35.90
N ALA A 499 16.11 7.46 35.70
CA ALA A 499 15.19 8.29 34.93
C ALA A 499 15.29 8.06 33.41
N CYS A 500 16.34 7.40 32.92
CA CYS A 500 16.55 7.10 31.50
C CYS A 500 15.49 6.15 30.92
N PRO A 501 14.86 6.41 29.75
CA PRO A 501 15.23 7.36 28.70
C PRO A 501 14.56 8.74 28.78
N GLY A 502 14.11 9.18 29.95
CA GLY A 502 13.30 10.39 30.11
C GLY A 502 11.82 10.08 30.05
N GLN A 503 11.01 10.80 30.83
CA GLN A 503 9.60 10.45 31.06
C GLN A 503 8.77 10.41 29.76
N LYS A 504 8.81 11.46 28.93
CA LYS A 504 8.01 11.47 27.68
C LYS A 504 8.48 10.46 26.66
N LEU A 505 9.80 10.26 26.53
CA LEU A 505 10.30 9.21 25.63
C LEU A 505 9.93 7.81 26.14
N TYR A 506 9.99 7.59 27.46
CA TYR A 506 9.56 6.34 28.07
C TYR A 506 8.07 6.05 27.83
N ASP A 507 7.19 7.01 28.09
CA ASP A 507 5.75 6.88 27.81
C ASP A 507 5.49 6.57 26.33
N LEU A 508 6.25 7.20 25.43
CA LEU A 508 6.11 6.98 23.99
C LEU A 508 6.54 5.57 23.56
N ILE A 509 7.69 5.07 24.02
CA ILE A 509 8.18 3.74 23.59
C ILE A 509 7.29 2.60 24.08
N GLN A 510 6.51 2.79 25.15
CA GLN A 510 5.50 1.81 25.59
C GLN A 510 4.43 1.55 24.53
N THR A 511 4.19 2.52 23.64
CA THR A 511 3.22 2.39 22.55
C THR A 511 3.79 1.68 21.32
N TRP A 512 5.10 1.40 21.29
CA TRP A 512 5.75 0.82 20.13
C TRP A 512 5.54 -0.70 20.05
N PRO A 513 5.54 -1.28 18.84
CA PRO A 513 5.59 -2.73 18.67
C PRO A 513 6.79 -3.32 19.41
N HIS A 514 6.64 -4.55 19.91
CA HIS A 514 7.67 -5.29 20.66
C HIS A 514 8.02 -4.72 22.04
N TYR A 515 7.34 -3.66 22.51
CA TYR A 515 7.49 -3.24 23.89
C TYR A 515 6.90 -4.28 24.84
N HIS A 516 7.68 -4.68 25.85
CA HIS A 516 7.23 -5.59 26.90
C HIS A 516 7.57 -5.02 28.28
N HIS A 517 6.55 -4.92 29.13
CA HIS A 517 6.69 -4.57 30.54
C HIS A 517 7.59 -5.55 31.28
#